data_AF-A0A9W7FM91-F1
#
_entry.id   AF-A0A9W7FM91-F1
#
_cell.length_a   1.000
_cell.length_b   1.000
_cell.length_c   1.000
_cell.angle_alpha   90.00
_cell.angle_beta   90.00
_cell.angle_gamma   90.00
#
_symmetry.space_group_name_H-M   'P 1'
#
loop_
_entity.id
_entity.type
_entity.pdbx_description
1 polymer ?
#
loop_
_entity_poly.entity_id
_entity_poly.type
_entity_poly.pdbx_seq_one_letter_code
_entity_poly.pdbx_strand_id
1 'polypeptide(L)'
;MTALLTPHTLLPAHTRAHPPHPTTPAPPARPIQVKGRRKTPASPAQEGPSAARTARAGTFSGPSSSSCAPCAASRYCPAESSTDQGAGPCAAGRYCPAGSSTDQGAGPCAAGIYCPSGSSIDLGAGPCAAGRYCPEGSSTDQGAGPCAAGRYCSASLVRKYPNILYLAGSSTNQGAGPCAAGRYCPEGSSTNQGAGPCAAGHYCPEGSSTDQGAGSCAAGRYCPAGSSTDLGAGPCAAGRYCPEGSSTDQGAGPCAAGRYCPEGSSTDQGAGPCAAGRYCPSGSSIDLGAGPCAAGRYCPEGSSTNQGAGPCAAGYYCPQGSATSQGNGACTAGEYSPPGSGSCHICSAGTYLSDPGTSPDHHDSVDDCQICPSGPPERTTQMPAPLPRFMTTLTTEFDAESNVCVCQESFINEDGKCTCDSGKTLLDGECKSCEDGRFKNHTGTNSCDICDRKVMHGAFETINGTGKTSAASCACGKGKFQDPRNPQPGTPEGKCEDCMNLNLPEGVKCDDTVGLTLGTLPLNDGYWRSSSQSDKIVKCEIDASCVRTSPGDSCSIGHTGPICSVCTEGYNKNAV
;
A
#
# COMPACT_ATOMS: atom_id res chain seq x y z
N MET A 1 32.64 27.95 3.21
CA MET A 1 32.22 28.60 1.96
C MET A 1 30.76 29.00 2.12
N THR A 2 30.54 30.24 2.52
CA THR A 2 29.24 30.80 2.92
C THR A 2 28.73 31.62 1.75
N ALA A 3 27.72 31.12 1.03
CA ALA A 3 27.02 31.87 -0.01
C ALA A 3 25.70 32.37 0.57
N LEU A 4 25.67 33.69 0.83
CA LEU A 4 24.50 34.47 1.21
C LEU A 4 23.53 34.54 0.03
N LEU A 5 22.32 34.00 0.20
CA LEU A 5 21.18 34.24 -0.69
C LEU A 5 20.47 35.53 -0.26
N THR A 6 20.51 36.52 -1.14
CA THR A 6 19.72 37.75 -1.07
C THR A 6 18.25 37.46 -1.44
N PRO A 7 17.27 38.09 -0.77
CA PRO A 7 15.88 38.02 -1.20
C PRO A 7 15.62 39.03 -2.32
N HIS A 8 15.18 38.55 -3.49
CA HIS A 8 14.63 39.42 -4.53
C HIS A 8 13.27 39.96 -4.10
N THR A 9 13.24 41.26 -3.86
CA THR A 9 12.04 42.08 -3.77
C THR A 9 11.30 42.10 -5.10
N LEU A 10 10.08 41.55 -5.12
CA LEU A 10 9.12 41.74 -6.20
C LEU A 10 8.62 43.20 -6.16
N LEU A 11 9.04 43.99 -7.15
CA LEU A 11 8.41 45.27 -7.47
C LEU A 11 7.01 45.01 -8.07
N PRO A 12 5.99 45.83 -7.72
CA PRO A 12 4.72 45.80 -8.40
C PRO A 12 4.87 46.31 -9.83
N ALA A 13 4.35 45.55 -10.80
CA ALA A 13 4.24 45.98 -12.18
C ALA A 13 3.32 47.21 -12.26
N HIS A 14 3.89 48.36 -12.64
CA HIS A 14 3.14 49.53 -13.04
C HIS A 14 2.31 49.20 -14.29
N THR A 15 0.99 49.07 -14.13
CA THR A 15 0.05 49.19 -15.24
C THR A 15 0.13 50.61 -15.80
N ARG A 16 0.73 50.76 -16.98
CA ARG A 16 0.64 51.98 -17.80
C ARG A 16 -0.83 52.15 -18.22
N ALA A 17 -1.52 53.08 -17.56
CA ALA A 17 -2.80 53.58 -18.03
C ALA A 17 -2.58 54.34 -19.35
N HIS A 18 -3.23 53.87 -20.42
CA HIS A 18 -3.36 54.63 -21.66
C HIS A 18 -4.31 55.83 -21.42
N PRO A 19 -3.96 57.05 -21.89
CA PRO A 19 -4.85 58.19 -21.78
C PRO A 19 -6.08 58.04 -22.71
N PRO A 20 -7.25 58.55 -22.31
CA PRO A 20 -8.47 58.46 -23.11
C PRO A 20 -8.36 59.28 -24.39
N HIS A 21 -8.75 58.67 -25.52
CA HIS A 21 -8.92 59.36 -26.80
C HIS A 21 -10.00 60.45 -26.69
N PRO A 22 -9.76 61.68 -27.19
CA PRO A 22 -10.75 62.74 -27.19
C PRO A 22 -11.84 62.45 -28.23
N THR A 23 -13.07 62.26 -27.76
CA THR A 23 -14.29 62.28 -28.56
C THR A 23 -14.51 63.66 -29.15
N THR A 24 -14.38 63.78 -30.47
CA THR A 24 -14.74 64.99 -31.22
C THR A 24 -16.26 64.99 -31.47
N PRO A 25 -16.99 66.05 -31.08
CA PRO A 25 -18.41 66.18 -31.38
C PRO A 25 -18.63 66.53 -32.86
N ALA A 26 -19.53 65.78 -33.51
CA ALA A 26 -20.00 66.09 -34.85
C ALA A 26 -20.75 67.44 -34.88
N PRO A 27 -20.49 68.32 -35.87
CA PRO A 27 -21.14 69.62 -35.96
C PRO A 27 -22.62 69.51 -36.41
N PRO A 28 -23.49 70.43 -35.95
CA PRO A 28 -24.92 70.41 -36.29
C PRO A 28 -25.16 70.73 -37.76
N ALA A 29 -26.11 70.00 -38.35
CA ALA A 29 -26.61 70.22 -39.71
C ALA A 29 -27.17 71.64 -39.86
N ARG A 30 -26.58 72.39 -40.79
CA ARG A 30 -26.99 73.74 -41.20
C ARG A 30 -28.24 73.62 -42.09
N PRO A 31 -29.30 74.44 -41.89
CA PRO A 31 -30.45 74.45 -42.77
C PRO A 31 -30.08 75.10 -44.12
N ILE A 32 -30.27 74.37 -45.21
CA ILE A 32 -30.12 74.88 -46.57
C ILE A 32 -31.39 75.66 -46.94
N GLN A 33 -31.23 76.97 -47.04
CA GLN A 33 -32.19 77.90 -47.65
C GLN A 33 -32.39 77.57 -49.13
N VAL A 34 -33.56 77.03 -49.48
CA VAL A 34 -33.99 76.93 -50.88
C VAL A 34 -34.60 78.27 -51.30
N LYS A 35 -33.89 78.97 -52.19
CA LYS A 35 -34.34 80.21 -52.83
C LYS A 35 -35.63 79.96 -53.61
N GLY A 36 -36.70 80.64 -53.22
CA GLY A 36 -37.91 80.78 -54.03
C GLY A 36 -37.60 81.54 -55.32
N ARG A 37 -37.82 80.89 -56.47
CA ARG A 37 -38.05 81.57 -57.75
C ARG A 37 -39.52 81.40 -58.12
N ARG A 38 -40.24 82.52 -58.10
CA ARG A 38 -41.53 82.67 -58.77
C ARG A 38 -41.34 82.34 -60.26
N LYS A 39 -42.14 81.41 -60.79
CA LYS A 39 -42.50 81.36 -62.20
C LYS A 39 -44.02 81.53 -62.31
N THR A 40 -44.39 82.48 -63.15
CA THR A 40 -45.75 82.87 -63.55
C THR A 40 -46.46 81.74 -64.32
N PRO A 41 -47.81 81.79 -64.42
CA PRO A 41 -48.64 80.66 -64.83
C PRO A 41 -48.66 80.50 -66.36
N ALA A 42 -48.58 79.26 -66.82
CA ALA A 42 -48.92 78.89 -68.19
C ALA A 42 -50.29 78.19 -68.20
N SER A 43 -51.12 78.64 -69.13
CA SER A 43 -52.51 78.24 -69.41
C SER A 43 -52.74 76.73 -69.63
N PRO A 44 -54.00 76.27 -69.52
CA PRO A 44 -54.35 74.86 -69.46
C PRO A 44 -54.34 74.23 -70.86
N ALA A 45 -53.65 73.10 -71.00
CA ALA A 45 -53.77 72.24 -72.16
C ALA A 45 -54.77 71.12 -71.84
N GLN A 46 -55.67 70.93 -72.79
CA GLN A 46 -56.86 70.09 -72.77
C GLN A 46 -56.54 68.59 -72.61
N GLU A 47 -57.48 67.91 -71.94
CA GLU A 47 -57.58 66.45 -71.90
C GLU A 47 -57.76 65.88 -73.31
N GLY A 48 -56.86 64.95 -73.67
CA GLY A 48 -57.01 64.01 -74.77
C GLY A 48 -57.32 62.61 -74.24
N PRO A 49 -57.81 61.69 -75.08
CA PRO A 49 -58.36 60.40 -74.67
C PRO A 49 -57.29 59.53 -74.02
N SER A 50 -57.70 58.76 -73.00
CA SER A 50 -56.89 57.89 -72.16
C SER A 50 -55.90 57.02 -72.97
N ALA A 51 -54.69 57.52 -73.19
CA ALA A 51 -53.56 56.70 -73.55
C ALA A 51 -53.27 55.82 -72.33
N ALA A 52 -53.36 54.50 -72.49
CA ALA A 52 -53.00 53.55 -71.45
C ALA A 52 -51.64 53.97 -70.86
N ARG A 53 -51.62 54.40 -69.59
CA ARG A 53 -50.37 54.77 -68.93
C ARG A 53 -49.51 53.52 -68.86
N THR A 54 -48.44 53.49 -69.64
CA THR A 54 -47.42 52.45 -69.59
C THR A 54 -46.87 52.39 -68.16
N ALA A 55 -47.02 51.24 -67.51
CA ALA A 55 -46.51 51.04 -66.17
C ALA A 55 -44.98 51.21 -66.16
N ARG A 56 -44.47 52.05 -65.25
CA ARG A 56 -43.02 52.18 -65.05
C ARG A 56 -42.51 50.95 -64.32
N ALA A 57 -41.23 50.61 -64.50
CA ALA A 57 -40.61 49.51 -63.78
C ALA A 57 -40.83 49.65 -62.26
N GLY A 58 -41.19 48.55 -61.59
CA GLY A 58 -41.61 48.51 -60.19
C GLY A 58 -43.11 48.75 -59.96
N THR A 59 -43.89 49.05 -61.00
CA THR A 59 -45.34 49.24 -60.93
C THR A 59 -46.07 48.42 -61.98
N PHE A 60 -47.37 48.20 -61.81
CA PHE A 60 -48.22 47.57 -62.83
C PHE A 60 -49.49 48.40 -63.09
N SER A 61 -50.06 48.29 -64.29
CA SER A 61 -51.37 48.84 -64.63
C SER A 61 -52.28 47.76 -65.21
N GLY A 62 -53.33 47.41 -64.46
CA GLY A 62 -54.36 46.48 -64.92
C GLY A 62 -55.20 47.06 -66.08
N PRO A 63 -55.95 46.21 -66.81
CA PRO A 63 -56.68 46.58 -68.03
C PRO A 63 -57.75 47.68 -67.85
N SER A 64 -58.12 48.04 -66.62
CA SER A 64 -59.08 49.10 -66.28
C SER A 64 -58.56 50.10 -65.23
N SER A 65 -57.25 50.14 -64.96
CA SER A 65 -56.70 51.00 -63.90
C SER A 65 -56.35 52.41 -64.40
N SER A 66 -56.80 53.44 -63.69
CA SER A 66 -56.43 54.85 -63.94
C SER A 66 -55.10 55.27 -63.29
N SER A 67 -54.49 54.40 -62.47
CA SER A 67 -53.22 54.65 -61.77
C SER A 67 -52.34 53.40 -61.69
N CYS A 68 -51.03 53.57 -61.73
CA CYS A 68 -50.09 52.46 -61.54
C CYS A 68 -49.97 52.13 -60.04
N ALA A 69 -50.11 50.86 -59.68
CA ALA A 69 -49.89 50.37 -58.32
C ALA A 69 -48.47 49.79 -58.17
N PRO A 70 -47.84 49.88 -56.98
CA PRO A 70 -46.54 49.24 -56.75
C PRO A 70 -46.67 47.72 -56.89
N CYS A 71 -45.66 47.09 -57.47
CA CYS A 71 -45.57 45.63 -57.53
C CYS A 71 -45.60 45.02 -56.13
N ALA A 72 -46.31 43.92 -55.93
CA ALA A 72 -46.36 43.20 -54.66
C ALA A 72 -44.95 42.81 -54.19
N ALA A 73 -44.73 42.88 -52.87
CA ALA A 73 -43.51 42.35 -52.26
C ALA A 73 -43.39 40.85 -52.58
N SER A 74 -42.17 40.30 -52.59
CA SER A 74 -41.77 38.97 -53.12
C SER A 74 -41.69 38.84 -54.64
N ARG A 75 -42.10 39.86 -55.41
CA ARG A 75 -42.15 39.82 -56.87
C ARG A 75 -41.48 41.04 -57.48
N TYR A 76 -41.27 40.99 -58.80
CA TYR A 76 -40.77 42.13 -59.55
C TYR A 76 -41.55 42.37 -60.84
N CYS A 77 -41.71 43.65 -61.17
CA CYS A 77 -42.45 44.11 -62.33
C CYS A 77 -41.51 44.91 -63.23
N PRO A 78 -41.04 44.37 -64.38
CA PRO A 78 -40.34 45.18 -65.37
C PRO A 78 -41.28 46.26 -65.95
N ALA A 79 -40.73 47.18 -66.73
CA ALA A 79 -41.56 48.17 -67.43
C ALA A 79 -42.67 47.48 -68.25
N GLU A 80 -43.83 48.13 -68.36
CA GLU A 80 -44.99 47.65 -69.10
C GLU A 80 -45.72 46.43 -68.49
N SER A 81 -45.47 46.13 -67.21
CA SER A 81 -46.19 45.06 -66.49
C SER A 81 -47.68 45.35 -66.35
N SER A 82 -48.53 44.38 -66.70
CA SER A 82 -49.99 44.50 -66.68
C SER A 82 -50.67 43.86 -65.46
N THR A 83 -49.91 43.14 -64.62
CA THR A 83 -50.42 42.46 -63.42
C THR A 83 -49.50 42.67 -62.22
N ASP A 84 -50.06 42.57 -61.02
CA ASP A 84 -49.31 42.61 -59.74
C ASP A 84 -48.39 41.41 -59.53
N GLN A 85 -48.58 40.36 -60.35
CA GLN A 85 -47.70 39.21 -60.36
C GLN A 85 -46.42 39.47 -61.18
N GLY A 86 -46.36 40.58 -61.94
CA GLY A 86 -45.18 41.02 -62.67
C GLY A 86 -44.63 39.97 -63.64
N ALA A 87 -43.30 39.94 -63.81
CA ALA A 87 -42.61 38.95 -64.65
C ALA A 87 -42.28 37.66 -63.89
N GLY A 88 -42.20 37.68 -62.56
CA GLY A 88 -41.88 36.49 -61.77
C GLY A 88 -41.62 36.75 -60.28
N PRO A 89 -41.36 35.68 -59.51
CA PRO A 89 -40.92 35.81 -58.12
C PRO A 89 -39.52 36.41 -58.04
N CYS A 90 -39.19 36.97 -56.88
CA CYS A 90 -37.85 37.43 -56.56
C CYS A 90 -36.83 36.28 -56.69
N ALA A 91 -35.63 36.57 -57.19
CA ALA A 91 -34.59 35.57 -57.32
C ALA A 91 -34.18 35.02 -55.95
N ALA A 92 -33.83 33.73 -55.90
CA ALA A 92 -33.34 33.12 -54.66
C ALA A 92 -32.03 33.79 -54.20
N GLY A 93 -31.82 33.88 -52.89
CA GLY A 93 -30.71 34.61 -52.28
C GLY A 93 -30.90 36.12 -52.23
N ARG A 94 -32.06 36.63 -52.64
CA ARG A 94 -32.38 38.07 -52.68
C ARG A 94 -33.74 38.35 -52.11
N TYR A 95 -34.00 39.63 -51.82
CA TYR A 95 -35.31 40.07 -51.34
C TYR A 95 -35.86 41.26 -52.14
N CYS A 96 -37.16 41.19 -52.41
CA CYS A 96 -37.87 42.16 -53.23
C CYS A 96 -38.99 42.79 -52.39
N PRO A 97 -38.78 43.98 -51.80
CA PRO A 97 -39.85 44.73 -51.17
C PRO A 97 -40.87 45.21 -52.22
N ALA A 98 -42.01 45.72 -51.77
CA ALA A 98 -43.03 46.26 -52.67
C ALA A 98 -42.42 47.36 -53.57
N GLY A 99 -42.73 47.32 -54.86
CA GLY A 99 -42.19 48.24 -55.86
C GLY A 99 -40.90 47.79 -56.55
N SER A 100 -40.46 46.55 -56.38
CA SER A 100 -39.25 46.03 -57.02
C SER A 100 -39.38 45.91 -58.55
N SER A 101 -38.39 46.42 -59.28
CA SER A 101 -38.39 46.49 -60.75
C SER A 101 -37.64 45.34 -61.44
N THR A 102 -36.75 44.65 -60.73
CA THR A 102 -35.96 43.52 -61.21
C THR A 102 -36.00 42.38 -60.19
N ASP A 103 -35.68 41.17 -60.65
CA ASP A 103 -35.54 39.97 -59.79
C ASP A 103 -34.38 40.10 -58.78
N GLN A 104 -33.49 41.07 -58.98
CA GLN A 104 -32.40 41.39 -58.06
C GLN A 104 -32.84 42.13 -56.80
N GLY A 105 -34.05 42.69 -56.82
CA GLY A 105 -34.71 43.32 -55.68
C GLY A 105 -33.93 44.50 -55.08
N ALA A 106 -34.11 44.71 -53.78
CA ALA A 106 -33.41 45.76 -53.04
C ALA A 106 -31.98 45.34 -52.61
N GLY A 107 -31.67 44.06 -52.61
CA GLY A 107 -30.34 43.55 -52.29
C GLY A 107 -30.29 42.03 -52.05
N PRO A 108 -29.09 41.51 -51.77
CA PRO A 108 -28.92 40.14 -51.33
C PRO A 108 -29.49 39.92 -49.92
N CYS A 109 -29.77 38.66 -49.60
CA CYS A 109 -30.18 38.25 -48.26
C CYS A 109 -29.06 38.51 -47.25
N ALA A 110 -29.41 38.92 -46.03
CA ALA A 110 -28.43 39.16 -44.98
C ALA A 110 -27.70 37.86 -44.58
N ALA A 111 -26.41 37.97 -44.26
CA ALA A 111 -25.63 36.81 -43.81
C ALA A 111 -26.22 36.20 -42.52
N GLY A 112 -26.08 34.88 -42.38
CA GLY A 112 -26.68 34.09 -41.31
C GLY A 112 -28.13 33.66 -41.56
N ILE A 113 -28.75 34.10 -42.66
CA ILE A 113 -30.11 33.75 -43.06
C ILE A 113 -30.09 33.32 -44.53
N TYR A 114 -31.06 32.51 -44.95
CA TYR A 114 -31.32 32.23 -46.36
C TYR A 114 -32.66 32.78 -46.84
N CYS A 115 -32.68 33.16 -48.12
CA CYS A 115 -33.86 33.69 -48.80
C CYS A 115 -34.23 32.75 -49.96
N PRO A 116 -35.28 31.91 -49.86
CA PRO A 116 -35.79 31.16 -51.00
C PRO A 116 -36.40 32.11 -52.05
N SER A 117 -36.66 31.61 -53.26
CA SER A 117 -37.36 32.36 -54.31
C SER A 117 -38.67 32.96 -53.77
N GLY A 118 -38.90 34.24 -54.06
CA GLY A 118 -40.06 34.96 -53.52
C GLY A 118 -39.89 35.50 -52.09
N SER A 119 -38.67 35.77 -51.63
CA SER A 119 -38.46 36.46 -50.34
C SER A 119 -38.78 37.95 -50.46
N SER A 120 -39.55 38.50 -49.52
CA SER A 120 -40.02 39.90 -49.53
C SER A 120 -39.17 40.86 -48.71
N ILE A 121 -38.41 40.34 -47.74
CA ILE A 121 -37.56 41.12 -46.83
C ILE A 121 -36.20 40.45 -46.62
N ASP A 122 -35.22 41.21 -46.13
CA ASP A 122 -33.84 40.78 -45.93
C ASP A 122 -33.63 39.82 -44.74
N LEU A 123 -34.70 39.50 -44.01
CA LEU A 123 -34.77 38.48 -42.96
C LEU A 123 -35.17 37.09 -43.48
N GLY A 124 -35.42 36.97 -44.78
CA GLY A 124 -35.59 35.69 -45.48
C GLY A 124 -36.63 34.75 -44.87
N ALA A 125 -36.39 33.44 -45.03
CA ALA A 125 -37.22 32.39 -44.46
C ALA A 125 -36.75 31.91 -43.09
N GLY A 126 -35.46 32.06 -42.77
CA GLY A 126 -34.90 31.65 -41.48
C GLY A 126 -33.38 31.45 -41.49
N PRO A 127 -32.81 31.02 -40.36
CA PRO A 127 -31.38 30.72 -40.27
C PRO A 127 -31.03 29.46 -41.08
N CYS A 128 -29.73 29.26 -41.32
CA CYS A 128 -29.24 28.01 -41.87
C CYS A 128 -29.53 26.84 -40.93
N ALA A 129 -29.55 25.63 -41.49
CA ALA A 129 -29.58 24.41 -40.72
C ALA A 129 -28.42 24.37 -39.71
N ALA A 130 -28.65 23.73 -38.56
CA ALA A 130 -27.66 23.61 -37.50
C ALA A 130 -26.37 22.96 -38.03
N GLY A 131 -25.20 23.49 -37.65
CA GLY A 131 -23.92 23.01 -38.17
C GLY A 131 -23.54 23.52 -39.57
N ARG A 132 -24.32 24.46 -40.13
CA ARG A 132 -24.02 25.11 -41.42
C ARG A 132 -23.97 26.62 -41.30
N TYR A 133 -23.40 27.27 -42.32
CA TYR A 133 -23.27 28.71 -42.38
C TYR A 133 -23.79 29.29 -43.71
N CYS A 134 -24.34 30.50 -43.63
CA CYS A 134 -24.93 31.23 -44.76
C CYS A 134 -24.17 32.55 -44.93
N PRO A 135 -23.27 32.66 -45.91
CA PRO A 135 -22.78 33.97 -46.32
C PRO A 135 -23.93 34.79 -46.93
N GLU A 136 -23.68 36.08 -47.13
CA GLU A 136 -24.61 36.99 -47.79
C GLU A 136 -25.08 36.43 -49.14
N GLY A 137 -26.39 36.50 -49.40
CA GLY A 137 -26.97 35.96 -50.63
C GLY A 137 -27.31 34.47 -50.63
N SER A 138 -27.32 33.81 -49.46
CA SER A 138 -27.69 32.38 -49.38
C SER A 138 -29.15 32.13 -49.77
N SER A 139 -29.38 31.11 -50.61
CA SER A 139 -30.70 30.79 -51.18
C SER A 139 -31.42 29.62 -50.50
N THR A 140 -30.71 28.80 -49.74
CA THR A 140 -31.25 27.62 -49.04
C THR A 140 -30.69 27.53 -47.62
N ASP A 141 -31.37 26.78 -46.76
CA ASP A 141 -30.95 26.51 -45.37
C ASP A 141 -29.63 25.73 -45.30
N GLN A 142 -29.22 25.08 -46.39
CA GLN A 142 -27.93 24.42 -46.51
C GLN A 142 -26.76 25.43 -46.60
N GLY A 143 -27.04 26.70 -46.94
CA GLY A 143 -26.03 27.76 -47.01
C GLY A 143 -24.88 27.42 -47.97
N ALA A 144 -23.68 27.89 -47.65
CA ALA A 144 -22.48 27.61 -48.45
C ALA A 144 -21.78 26.30 -48.08
N GLY A 145 -22.04 25.77 -46.88
CA GLY A 145 -21.42 24.53 -46.42
C GLY A 145 -21.52 24.30 -44.92
N PRO A 146 -20.94 23.19 -44.43
CA PRO A 146 -20.80 22.92 -43.01
C PRO A 146 -19.76 23.84 -42.36
N CYS A 147 -19.78 23.94 -41.03
CA CYS A 147 -18.73 24.63 -40.27
C CYS A 147 -17.42 23.85 -40.36
N ALA A 148 -16.31 24.57 -40.33
CA ALA A 148 -14.99 23.96 -40.29
C ALA A 148 -14.85 23.05 -39.06
N ALA A 149 -14.08 21.97 -39.20
CA ALA A 149 -13.74 21.10 -38.09
C ALA A 149 -13.03 21.89 -36.97
N GLY A 150 -13.27 21.49 -35.71
CA GLY A 150 -12.83 22.23 -34.52
C GLY A 150 -13.75 23.41 -34.15
N ARG A 151 -14.83 23.64 -34.90
CA ARG A 151 -15.76 24.75 -34.70
C ARG A 151 -17.20 24.29 -34.79
N TYR A 152 -18.11 25.17 -34.39
CA TYR A 152 -19.54 24.88 -34.46
C TYR A 152 -20.36 26.09 -34.94
N CYS A 153 -21.46 25.80 -35.63
CA CYS A 153 -22.42 26.82 -36.04
C CYS A 153 -23.76 26.57 -35.37
N SER A 154 -24.16 27.53 -34.56
CA SER A 154 -25.48 27.60 -33.95
C SER A 154 -26.21 28.83 -34.48
N ALA A 155 -27.54 28.79 -34.34
CA ALA A 155 -28.34 29.99 -34.50
C ALA A 155 -28.45 30.72 -33.17
N SER A 156 -28.32 32.05 -33.20
CA SER A 156 -28.40 32.92 -32.04
C SER A 156 -29.36 34.07 -32.32
N LEU A 157 -29.93 34.63 -31.26
CA LEU A 157 -30.81 35.79 -31.39
C LEU A 157 -29.96 37.04 -31.67
N VAL A 158 -30.22 37.70 -32.81
CA VAL A 158 -29.51 38.89 -33.26
C VAL A 158 -30.47 40.08 -33.37
N ARG A 159 -29.99 41.26 -32.97
CA ARG A 159 -30.76 42.50 -32.95
C ARG A 159 -30.34 43.38 -34.13
N LYS A 160 -31.15 43.40 -35.19
CA LYS A 160 -30.91 44.23 -36.39
C LYS A 160 -31.70 45.54 -36.39
N TYR A 161 -32.77 45.61 -35.59
CA TYR A 161 -33.56 46.82 -35.35
C TYR A 161 -33.76 47.05 -33.85
N PRO A 162 -33.99 48.29 -33.39
CA PRO A 162 -34.09 48.63 -31.97
C PRO A 162 -35.22 47.92 -31.20
N ASN A 163 -36.14 47.22 -31.87
CA ASN A 163 -37.21 46.44 -31.23
C ASN A 163 -37.47 45.06 -31.88
N ILE A 164 -36.62 44.60 -32.81
CA ILE A 164 -36.82 43.31 -33.50
C ILE A 164 -35.62 42.42 -33.25
N LEU A 165 -35.90 41.28 -32.63
CA LEU A 165 -34.97 40.19 -32.43
C LEU A 165 -35.36 39.08 -33.41
N TYR A 166 -34.38 38.52 -34.12
CA TYR A 166 -34.60 37.40 -35.02
C TYR A 166 -33.49 36.38 -34.84
N LEU A 167 -33.75 35.16 -35.30
CA LEU A 167 -32.81 34.05 -35.18
C LEU A 167 -31.89 34.04 -36.42
N ALA A 168 -30.60 34.26 -36.22
CA ALA A 168 -29.59 34.24 -37.27
C ALA A 168 -28.63 33.08 -37.04
N GLY A 169 -28.35 32.31 -38.09
CA GLY A 169 -27.29 31.30 -38.13
C GLY A 169 -25.91 31.93 -38.25
N SER A 170 -24.89 31.09 -38.39
CA SER A 170 -23.52 31.58 -38.62
C SER A 170 -23.34 32.10 -40.04
N SER A 171 -22.60 33.19 -40.20
CA SER A 171 -22.33 33.82 -41.50
C SER A 171 -21.09 33.26 -42.22
N THR A 172 -20.21 32.59 -41.48
CA THR A 172 -18.94 32.03 -41.99
C THR A 172 -18.73 30.61 -41.47
N ASN A 173 -17.83 29.86 -42.11
CA ASN A 173 -17.44 28.53 -41.64
C ASN A 173 -16.69 28.55 -40.29
N GLN A 174 -16.33 29.73 -39.78
CA GLN A 174 -15.74 29.91 -38.44
C GLN A 174 -16.80 29.79 -37.33
N GLY A 175 -18.08 29.83 -37.71
CA GLY A 175 -19.20 29.52 -36.83
C GLY A 175 -19.42 30.53 -35.70
N ALA A 176 -20.09 30.06 -34.65
CA ALA A 176 -20.34 30.81 -33.43
C ALA A 176 -19.13 30.78 -32.47
N GLY A 177 -18.24 29.80 -32.61
CA GLY A 177 -17.03 29.70 -31.82
C GLY A 177 -16.26 28.39 -32.02
N PRO A 178 -15.12 28.25 -31.34
CA PRO A 178 -14.36 27.00 -31.31
C PRO A 178 -15.07 25.93 -30.47
N CYS A 179 -14.67 24.68 -30.65
CA CYS A 179 -15.08 23.57 -29.80
C CYS A 179 -14.60 23.78 -28.36
N ALA A 180 -15.41 23.43 -27.37
CA ALA A 180 -15.01 23.53 -25.97
C ALA A 180 -13.81 22.61 -25.67
N ALA A 181 -12.92 23.06 -24.79
CA ALA A 181 -11.81 22.23 -24.32
C ALA A 181 -12.33 20.94 -23.65
N GLY A 182 -11.60 19.84 -23.80
CA GLY A 182 -12.01 18.50 -23.38
C GLY A 182 -13.00 17.82 -24.33
N ARG A 183 -13.30 18.43 -25.48
CA ARG A 183 -14.27 17.92 -26.47
C ARG A 183 -13.73 18.09 -27.88
N TYR A 184 -14.39 17.43 -28.83
CA TYR A 184 -14.03 17.53 -30.23
C TYR A 184 -15.24 17.74 -31.12
N CYS A 185 -15.04 18.57 -32.14
CA CYS A 185 -16.07 18.99 -33.08
C CYS A 185 -15.66 18.58 -34.50
N PRO A 186 -16.20 17.49 -35.06
CA PRO A 186 -16.03 17.21 -36.48
C PRO A 186 -16.69 18.29 -37.33
N GLU A 187 -16.39 18.30 -38.62
CA GLU A 187 -16.99 19.21 -39.60
C GLU A 187 -18.52 19.17 -39.50
N GLY A 188 -19.17 20.33 -39.51
CA GLY A 188 -20.62 20.43 -39.40
C GLY A 188 -21.18 20.33 -37.97
N SER A 189 -20.36 20.48 -36.94
CA SER A 189 -20.85 20.51 -35.55
C SER A 189 -21.78 21.71 -35.30
N SER A 190 -22.89 21.48 -34.59
CA SER A 190 -23.90 22.50 -34.29
C SER A 190 -23.78 23.15 -32.91
N THR A 191 -22.98 22.56 -32.02
CA THR A 191 -22.76 23.04 -30.65
C THR A 191 -21.28 22.97 -30.29
N ASN A 192 -20.85 23.75 -29.31
CA ASN A 192 -19.50 23.67 -28.76
C ASN A 192 -19.21 22.35 -28.01
N GLN A 193 -20.23 21.51 -27.79
CA GLN A 193 -20.07 20.20 -27.17
C GLN A 193 -19.65 19.13 -28.19
N GLY A 194 -19.74 19.44 -29.48
CA GLY A 194 -19.28 18.60 -30.57
C GLY A 194 -19.93 17.23 -30.63
N ALA A 195 -19.17 16.24 -31.12
CA ALA A 195 -19.62 14.85 -31.22
C ALA A 195 -19.45 14.07 -29.91
N GLY A 196 -18.55 14.51 -29.04
CA GLY A 196 -18.27 13.81 -27.78
C GLY A 196 -17.13 14.41 -26.97
N PRO A 197 -16.85 13.80 -25.80
CA PRO A 197 -15.67 14.12 -25.02
C PRO A 197 -14.39 13.66 -25.75
N CYS A 198 -13.25 14.21 -25.34
CA CYS A 198 -11.95 13.70 -25.74
C CYS A 198 -11.81 12.22 -25.35
N ALA A 199 -11.15 11.43 -26.20
CA ALA A 199 -10.85 10.03 -25.92
C ALA A 199 -9.96 9.91 -24.67
N ALA A 200 -10.18 8.85 -23.89
CA ALA A 200 -9.30 8.57 -22.75
C ALA A 200 -7.89 8.24 -23.25
N GLY A 201 -6.87 8.68 -22.52
CA GLY A 201 -5.47 8.63 -22.94
C GLY A 201 -5.04 9.81 -23.83
N HIS A 202 -5.96 10.68 -24.25
CA HIS A 202 -5.69 11.85 -25.08
C HIS A 202 -6.14 13.14 -24.40
N TYR A 203 -5.71 14.27 -24.96
CA TYR A 203 -6.16 15.59 -24.51
C TYR A 203 -6.57 16.50 -25.68
N CYS A 204 -7.67 17.21 -25.47
CA CYS A 204 -8.31 18.03 -26.49
C CYS A 204 -8.33 19.48 -26.02
N PRO A 205 -7.38 20.34 -26.44
CA PRO A 205 -7.49 21.77 -26.21
C PRO A 205 -8.70 22.36 -26.96
N GLU A 206 -9.04 23.61 -26.65
CA GLU A 206 -10.09 24.36 -27.33
C GLU A 206 -9.88 24.32 -28.85
N GLY A 207 -10.95 24.02 -29.60
CA GLY A 207 -10.89 23.91 -31.06
C GLY A 207 -10.45 22.55 -31.61
N SER A 208 -10.40 21.50 -30.79
CA SER A 208 -10.08 20.14 -31.27
C SER A 208 -11.13 19.60 -32.25
N SER A 209 -10.68 18.98 -33.33
CA SER A 209 -11.52 18.44 -34.41
C SER A 209 -11.75 16.93 -34.32
N THR A 210 -10.86 16.22 -33.63
CA THR A 210 -10.89 14.76 -33.44
C THR A 210 -10.87 14.42 -31.95
N ASP A 211 -11.32 13.22 -31.60
CA ASP A 211 -11.34 12.69 -30.24
C ASP A 211 -9.94 12.46 -29.65
N GLN A 212 -8.90 12.36 -30.50
CA GLN A 212 -7.50 12.32 -30.07
C GLN A 212 -6.88 13.71 -29.83
N GLY A 213 -7.60 14.78 -30.18
CA GLY A 213 -7.23 16.15 -29.88
C GLY A 213 -5.84 16.54 -30.40
N ALA A 214 -5.04 17.15 -29.53
CA ALA A 214 -3.69 17.60 -29.87
C ALA A 214 -2.62 16.52 -29.69
N GLY A 215 -2.92 15.45 -28.95
CA GLY A 215 -1.96 14.39 -28.69
C GLY A 215 -2.36 13.46 -27.55
N SER A 216 -1.45 12.54 -27.26
CA SER A 216 -1.54 11.60 -26.15
C SER A 216 -1.19 12.28 -24.83
N CYS A 217 -1.69 11.73 -23.72
CA CYS A 217 -1.32 12.18 -22.39
C CYS A 217 0.18 12.01 -22.14
N ALA A 218 0.80 12.97 -21.46
CA ALA A 218 2.23 12.92 -21.17
C ALA A 218 2.58 11.67 -20.31
N ALA A 219 3.74 11.07 -20.56
CA ALA A 219 4.22 9.95 -19.76
C ALA A 219 4.37 10.35 -18.27
N GLY A 220 4.06 9.44 -17.37
CA GLY A 220 3.97 9.70 -15.93
C GLY A 220 2.66 10.33 -15.49
N ARG A 221 1.70 10.55 -16.40
CA ARG A 221 0.38 11.13 -16.12
C ARG A 221 -0.72 10.30 -16.75
N TYR A 222 -1.96 10.62 -16.41
CA TYR A 222 -3.12 9.97 -17.00
C TYR A 222 -4.23 10.96 -17.34
N CYS A 223 -4.89 10.67 -18.47
CA CYS A 223 -5.94 11.51 -19.03
C CYS A 223 -7.24 10.69 -19.13
N PRO A 224 -8.19 10.85 -18.20
CA PRO A 224 -9.52 10.27 -18.39
C PRO A 224 -10.24 10.93 -19.58
N ALA A 225 -11.33 10.32 -20.03
CA ALA A 225 -12.16 10.88 -21.10
C ALA A 225 -12.57 12.32 -20.77
N GLY A 226 -12.43 13.22 -21.74
CA GLY A 226 -12.72 14.65 -21.57
C GLY A 226 -11.56 15.51 -21.08
N SER A 227 -10.33 14.99 -21.02
CA SER A 227 -9.15 15.77 -20.65
C SER A 227 -8.86 16.88 -21.67
N SER A 228 -8.54 18.09 -21.18
CA SER A 228 -8.27 19.26 -22.01
C SER A 228 -6.79 19.59 -22.20
N THR A 229 -5.93 19.05 -21.33
CA THR A 229 -4.48 19.29 -21.34
C THR A 229 -3.73 17.96 -21.18
N ASP A 230 -2.47 17.96 -21.61
CA ASP A 230 -1.53 16.84 -21.48
C ASP A 230 -1.19 16.49 -20.01
N LEU A 231 -1.47 17.43 -19.09
CA LEU A 231 -1.36 17.21 -17.65
C LEU A 231 -2.43 16.27 -17.09
N GLY A 232 -3.53 16.08 -17.84
CA GLY A 232 -4.61 15.16 -17.51
C GLY A 232 -5.30 15.46 -16.19
N ALA A 233 -5.80 14.41 -15.53
CA ALA A 233 -6.39 14.52 -14.20
C ALA A 233 -5.34 14.51 -13.08
N GLY A 234 -4.16 13.95 -13.34
CA GLY A 234 -3.10 13.89 -12.35
C GLY A 234 -1.89 13.05 -12.76
N PRO A 235 -0.89 12.98 -11.88
CA PRO A 235 0.24 12.08 -12.05
C PRO A 235 -0.18 10.62 -11.85
N CYS A 236 0.66 9.70 -12.33
CA CYS A 236 0.50 8.27 -12.08
C CYS A 236 0.56 7.95 -10.58
N ALA A 237 -0.25 7.00 -10.12
CA ALA A 237 -0.24 6.60 -8.72
C ALA A 237 1.14 6.03 -8.31
N ALA A 238 1.56 6.30 -7.08
CA ALA A 238 2.79 5.74 -6.54
C ALA A 238 2.72 4.19 -6.51
N GLY A 239 3.84 3.53 -6.78
CA GLY A 239 3.94 2.08 -6.96
C GLY A 239 3.52 1.60 -8.36
N ARG A 240 3.17 2.51 -9.27
CA ARG A 240 2.73 2.19 -10.64
C ARG A 240 3.46 3.04 -11.65
N TYR A 241 3.28 2.70 -12.93
CA TYR A 241 3.84 3.47 -14.02
C TYR A 241 2.85 3.69 -15.16
N CYS A 242 2.89 4.90 -15.71
CA CYS A 242 1.98 5.36 -16.74
C CYS A 242 2.80 5.73 -17.99
N PRO A 243 2.88 4.87 -19.01
CA PRO A 243 3.45 5.27 -20.30
C PRO A 243 2.61 6.37 -20.95
N GLU A 244 3.13 7.00 -21.99
CA GLU A 244 2.41 7.97 -22.80
C GLU A 244 1.05 7.40 -23.26
N GLY A 245 -0.01 8.21 -23.16
CA GLY A 245 -1.36 7.78 -23.52
C GLY A 245 -2.11 7.01 -22.44
N SER A 246 -1.63 6.99 -21.19
CA SER A 246 -2.35 6.36 -20.08
C SER A 246 -3.68 7.05 -19.78
N SER A 247 -4.73 6.26 -19.58
CA SER A 247 -6.11 6.75 -19.34
C SER A 247 -6.52 6.77 -17.86
N THR A 248 -5.79 6.06 -17.00
CA THR A 248 -6.04 5.95 -15.56
C THR A 248 -4.75 6.06 -14.76
N ASP A 249 -4.86 6.41 -13.49
CA ASP A 249 -3.75 6.47 -12.54
C ASP A 249 -3.12 5.09 -12.27
N GLN A 250 -3.81 4.01 -12.66
CA GLN A 250 -3.31 2.64 -12.57
C GLN A 250 -2.27 2.31 -13.65
N GLY A 251 -2.20 3.14 -14.70
CA GLY A 251 -1.23 3.05 -15.78
C GLY A 251 -1.23 1.72 -16.51
N ALA A 252 -0.06 1.30 -16.99
CA ALA A 252 0.13 0.01 -17.65
C ALA A 252 0.32 -1.15 -16.66
N GLY A 253 0.74 -0.86 -15.43
CA GLY A 253 0.97 -1.89 -14.43
C GLY A 253 1.65 -1.40 -13.15
N PRO A 254 1.88 -2.33 -12.21
CA PRO A 254 2.68 -2.07 -11.03
C PRO A 254 4.16 -1.89 -11.39
N CYS A 255 4.91 -1.24 -10.50
CA CYS A 255 6.36 -1.15 -10.61
C CYS A 255 7.00 -2.54 -10.66
N ALA A 256 8.10 -2.68 -11.40
CA ALA A 256 8.83 -3.94 -11.47
C ALA A 256 9.37 -4.33 -10.08
N ALA A 257 9.37 -5.64 -9.78
CA ALA A 257 9.96 -6.14 -8.55
C ALA A 257 11.48 -5.83 -8.52
N GLY A 258 11.99 -5.50 -7.34
CA GLY A 258 13.36 -5.00 -7.15
C GLY A 258 13.51 -3.50 -7.41
N ARG A 259 12.43 -2.79 -7.75
CA ARG A 259 12.46 -1.35 -8.05
C ARG A 259 11.35 -0.61 -7.33
N TYR A 260 11.42 0.71 -7.34
CA TYR A 260 10.38 1.55 -6.77
C TYR A 260 9.98 2.69 -7.71
N CYS A 261 8.67 2.96 -7.74
CA CYS A 261 8.06 3.94 -8.61
C CYS A 261 7.38 5.00 -7.74
N PRO A 262 7.99 6.20 -7.53
CA PRO A 262 7.28 7.30 -6.91
C PRO A 262 6.11 7.77 -7.78
N GLU A 263 5.26 8.61 -7.22
CA GLU A 263 4.16 9.27 -7.95
C GLU A 263 4.70 9.94 -9.23
N GLY A 264 4.00 9.73 -10.34
CA GLY A 264 4.40 10.28 -11.64
C GLY A 264 5.42 9.44 -12.42
N SER A 265 5.70 8.19 -12.03
CA SER A 265 6.60 7.31 -12.77
C SER A 265 6.03 6.95 -14.16
N SER A 266 6.87 7.02 -15.19
CA SER A 266 6.50 6.77 -16.59
C SER A 266 6.82 5.36 -17.08
N THR A 267 7.74 4.66 -16.40
CA THR A 267 8.19 3.30 -16.74
C THR A 267 8.20 2.41 -15.52
N ASP A 268 8.17 1.10 -15.75
CA ASP A 268 8.27 0.07 -14.71
C ASP A 268 9.64 0.07 -14.00
N GLN A 269 10.64 0.76 -14.58
CA GLN A 269 11.96 0.95 -13.99
C GLN A 269 11.96 1.99 -12.86
N GLY A 270 10.92 2.82 -12.78
CA GLY A 270 10.68 3.78 -11.71
C GLY A 270 11.81 4.80 -11.55
N ALA A 271 12.01 5.27 -10.32
CA ALA A 271 13.10 6.19 -9.98
C ALA A 271 14.43 5.46 -9.78
N GLY A 272 14.40 4.17 -9.43
CA GLY A 272 15.60 3.42 -9.18
C GLY A 272 15.36 2.00 -8.66
N PRO A 273 16.45 1.25 -8.48
CA PRO A 273 16.41 -0.04 -7.80
C PRO A 273 16.13 0.15 -6.30
N CYS A 274 15.70 -0.92 -5.64
CA CYS A 274 15.54 -0.96 -4.19
C CYS A 274 16.88 -0.76 -3.48
N ALA A 275 16.88 -0.05 -2.36
CA ALA A 275 18.10 0.18 -1.58
C ALA A 275 18.70 -1.15 -1.09
N ALA A 276 20.03 -1.23 -1.04
CA ALA A 276 20.72 -2.39 -0.49
C ALA A 276 20.35 -2.61 0.98
N GLY A 277 20.28 -3.88 1.40
CA GLY A 277 19.75 -4.29 2.71
C GLY A 277 18.23 -4.35 2.77
N ARG A 278 17.52 -4.00 1.70
CA ARG A 278 16.05 -3.98 1.64
C ARG A 278 15.54 -4.73 0.42
N TYR A 279 14.23 -4.94 0.37
CA TYR A 279 13.59 -5.58 -0.76
C TYR A 279 12.29 -4.89 -1.16
N CYS A 280 12.07 -4.82 -2.47
CA CYS A 280 10.92 -4.16 -3.08
C CYS A 280 10.12 -5.20 -3.88
N PRO A 281 8.99 -5.71 -3.37
CA PRO A 281 8.07 -6.50 -4.19
C PRO A 281 7.48 -5.63 -5.32
N SER A 282 6.85 -6.27 -6.30
CA SER A 282 6.15 -5.55 -7.37
C SER A 282 5.14 -4.56 -6.77
N GLY A 283 5.12 -3.34 -7.29
CA GLY A 283 4.26 -2.27 -6.78
C GLY A 283 4.85 -1.40 -5.66
N SER A 284 6.14 -1.53 -5.36
CA SER A 284 6.80 -0.67 -4.36
C SER A 284 6.86 0.79 -4.82
N SER A 285 6.53 1.73 -3.92
CA SER A 285 6.46 3.17 -4.20
C SER A 285 7.69 3.96 -3.76
N ILE A 286 8.49 3.39 -2.86
CA ILE A 286 9.70 4.00 -2.29
C ILE A 286 10.83 2.97 -2.21
N ASP A 287 12.07 3.46 -2.14
CA ASP A 287 13.30 2.68 -2.07
C ASP A 287 13.43 1.84 -0.79
N LEU A 288 12.67 2.19 0.26
CA LEU A 288 12.56 1.39 1.49
C LEU A 288 11.81 0.07 1.30
N GLY A 289 11.06 -0.06 0.19
CA GLY A 289 10.34 -1.27 -0.21
C GLY A 289 9.32 -1.75 0.83
N ALA A 290 9.15 -3.07 0.91
CA ALA A 290 8.29 -3.70 1.90
C ALA A 290 8.99 -3.89 3.25
N GLY A 291 10.32 -3.84 3.29
CA GLY A 291 11.07 -3.96 4.53
C GLY A 291 12.55 -4.33 4.34
N PRO A 292 13.26 -4.51 5.46
CA PRO A 292 14.64 -4.98 5.45
C PRO A 292 14.73 -6.47 5.07
N CYS A 293 15.91 -6.88 4.62
CA CYS A 293 16.25 -8.29 4.39
C CYS A 293 16.11 -9.11 5.68
N ALA A 294 15.74 -10.39 5.56
CA ALA A 294 15.67 -11.28 6.71
C ALA A 294 17.06 -11.51 7.34
N ALA A 295 17.13 -11.69 8.65
CA ALA A 295 18.37 -12.10 9.31
C ALA A 295 18.85 -13.45 8.75
N GLY A 296 20.16 -13.61 8.63
CA GLY A 296 20.79 -14.76 7.97
C GLY A 296 20.86 -14.67 6.45
N ARG A 297 20.39 -13.56 5.86
CA ARG A 297 20.35 -13.33 4.42
C ARG A 297 20.85 -11.95 4.05
N TYR A 298 21.19 -11.77 2.79
CA TYR A 298 21.64 -10.48 2.29
C TYR A 298 20.93 -10.06 1.01
N CYS A 299 20.57 -8.79 0.96
CA CYS A 299 19.83 -8.19 -0.15
C CYS A 299 20.72 -7.13 -0.81
N PRO A 300 21.39 -7.43 -1.94
CA PRO A 300 22.04 -6.38 -2.73
C PRO A 300 21.00 -5.40 -3.29
N GLU A 301 21.47 -4.26 -3.78
CA GLU A 301 20.65 -3.27 -4.49
C GLU A 301 19.79 -3.96 -5.58
N GLY A 302 18.51 -3.62 -5.63
CA GLY A 302 17.57 -4.24 -6.57
C GLY A 302 16.93 -5.56 -6.13
N SER A 303 17.06 -5.96 -4.85
CA SER A 303 16.42 -7.17 -4.34
C SER A 303 14.89 -7.09 -4.33
N SER A 304 14.22 -8.15 -4.80
CA SER A 304 12.76 -8.22 -4.94
C SER A 304 12.04 -8.94 -3.78
N THR A 305 12.78 -9.71 -2.99
CA THR A 305 12.23 -10.50 -1.87
C THR A 305 13.09 -10.36 -0.63
N ASN A 306 12.53 -10.61 0.55
CA ASN A 306 13.26 -10.63 1.81
C ASN A 306 14.29 -11.76 1.92
N GLN A 307 14.30 -12.68 0.94
CA GLN A 307 15.29 -13.75 0.84
C GLN A 307 16.60 -13.29 0.16
N GLY A 308 16.56 -12.11 -0.49
CA GLY A 308 17.71 -11.47 -1.11
C GLY A 308 18.38 -12.30 -2.20
N ALA A 309 19.68 -12.12 -2.36
CA ALA A 309 20.48 -12.88 -3.32
C ALA A 309 20.91 -14.25 -2.79
N GLY A 310 20.92 -14.45 -1.47
CA GLY A 310 21.33 -15.70 -0.87
C GLY A 310 21.46 -15.68 0.65
N PRO A 311 21.85 -16.82 1.23
CA PRO A 311 22.22 -16.91 2.65
C PRO A 311 23.51 -16.11 2.94
N CYS A 312 23.71 -15.74 4.20
CA CYS A 312 24.98 -15.21 4.67
C CYS A 312 26.13 -16.22 4.41
N ALA A 313 27.32 -15.71 4.09
CA ALA A 313 28.50 -16.55 3.95
C ALA A 313 28.87 -17.18 5.31
N ALA A 314 29.38 -18.40 5.30
CA ALA A 314 29.90 -19.03 6.50
C ALA A 314 31.10 -18.22 7.05
N GLY A 315 31.28 -18.23 8.37
CA GLY A 315 32.26 -17.37 9.05
C GLY A 315 31.79 -15.93 9.28
N TYR A 316 30.72 -15.51 8.61
CA TYR A 316 30.12 -14.18 8.70
C TYR A 316 28.71 -14.25 9.30
N TYR A 317 28.23 -13.14 9.84
CA TYR A 317 26.86 -13.03 10.33
C TYR A 317 26.11 -11.83 9.71
N CYS A 318 24.87 -12.09 9.31
CA CYS A 318 24.04 -11.13 8.61
C CYS A 318 22.81 -10.76 9.46
N PRO A 319 22.87 -9.69 10.28
CA PRO A 319 21.68 -9.19 10.96
C PRO A 319 20.62 -8.73 9.96
N GLN A 320 19.39 -8.51 10.44
CA GLN A 320 18.28 -8.01 9.62
C GLN A 320 18.69 -6.73 8.90
N GLY A 321 18.49 -6.69 7.57
CA GLY A 321 18.88 -5.56 6.74
C GLY A 321 20.30 -5.61 6.16
N SER A 322 20.97 -6.76 6.18
CA SER A 322 22.30 -6.92 5.57
C SER A 322 22.29 -6.77 4.05
N ALA A 323 23.23 -5.99 3.52
CA ALA A 323 23.36 -5.70 2.09
C ALA A 323 24.26 -6.69 1.33
N THR A 324 25.23 -7.30 2.03
CA THR A 324 26.25 -8.18 1.45
C THR A 324 26.29 -9.51 2.20
N SER A 325 26.85 -10.54 1.56
CA SER A 325 27.01 -11.87 2.16
C SER A 325 27.92 -11.89 3.40
N GLN A 326 28.70 -10.82 3.63
CA GLN A 326 29.58 -10.64 4.78
C GLN A 326 28.90 -9.90 5.95
N GLY A 327 27.68 -9.36 5.73
CA GLY A 327 26.88 -8.73 6.76
C GLY A 327 27.64 -7.70 7.59
N ASN A 328 27.67 -7.92 8.92
CA ASN A 328 28.35 -7.05 9.87
C ASN A 328 29.80 -7.46 10.18
N GLY A 329 30.37 -8.39 9.39
CA GLY A 329 31.74 -8.88 9.55
C GLY A 329 31.82 -10.34 9.97
N ALA A 330 33.06 -10.83 10.06
CA ALA A 330 33.34 -12.17 10.53
C ALA A 330 33.08 -12.28 12.03
N CYS A 331 32.85 -13.51 12.51
CA CYS A 331 32.76 -13.76 13.95
C CYS A 331 34.11 -13.56 14.63
N THR A 332 34.08 -13.12 15.88
CA THR A 332 35.29 -12.89 16.66
C THR A 332 35.76 -14.17 17.36
N ALA A 333 36.93 -14.11 17.99
CA ALA A 333 37.46 -15.18 18.82
C ALA A 333 36.41 -15.75 19.79
N GLY A 334 36.36 -17.08 19.86
CA GLY A 334 35.37 -17.84 20.64
C GLY A 334 34.00 -18.01 20.00
N GLU A 335 33.76 -17.52 18.79
CA GLU A 335 32.46 -17.59 18.11
C GLU A 335 32.58 -18.11 16.66
N TYR A 336 31.56 -18.80 16.16
CA TYR A 336 31.48 -19.31 14.78
C TYR A 336 30.09 -19.02 14.16
N SER A 337 29.95 -19.14 12.85
CA SER A 337 28.70 -18.87 12.13
C SER A 337 28.56 -19.76 10.88
N PRO A 338 27.64 -20.74 10.89
CA PRO A 338 27.36 -21.54 9.71
C PRO A 338 26.70 -20.72 8.59
N PRO A 339 26.64 -21.24 7.35
CA PRO A 339 25.97 -20.55 6.24
C PRO A 339 24.54 -20.16 6.59
N GLY A 340 24.18 -18.90 6.32
CA GLY A 340 22.83 -18.39 6.57
C GLY A 340 22.55 -17.95 8.00
N SER A 341 23.58 -17.74 8.82
CA SER A 341 23.40 -17.29 10.22
C SER A 341 23.20 -15.78 10.35
N GLY A 342 22.24 -15.41 11.21
CA GLY A 342 21.90 -14.02 11.52
C GLY A 342 22.74 -13.39 12.62
N SER A 343 23.47 -14.23 13.37
CA SER A 343 24.32 -13.88 14.50
C SER A 343 25.40 -14.94 14.68
N CYS A 344 26.51 -14.59 15.31
CA CYS A 344 27.53 -15.55 15.70
C CYS A 344 27.06 -16.44 16.86
N HIS A 345 27.51 -17.69 16.84
CA HIS A 345 27.28 -18.70 17.87
C HIS A 345 28.53 -18.88 18.70
N ILE A 346 28.38 -18.94 20.02
CA ILE A 346 29.51 -19.14 20.94
C ILE A 346 29.97 -20.59 20.86
N CYS A 347 31.28 -20.82 20.83
CA CYS A 347 31.87 -22.14 20.99
C CYS A 347 31.40 -22.79 22.31
N SER A 348 31.18 -24.11 22.29
CA SER A 348 30.75 -24.85 23.48
C SER A 348 31.82 -24.79 24.59
N ALA A 349 31.40 -24.94 25.85
CA ALA A 349 32.33 -24.98 26.98
C ALA A 349 33.44 -26.02 26.76
N GLY A 350 34.69 -25.65 27.07
CA GLY A 350 35.88 -26.48 26.84
C GLY A 350 36.48 -26.40 25.43
N THR A 351 35.95 -25.54 24.55
CA THR A 351 36.49 -25.28 23.21
C THR A 351 36.77 -23.79 23.00
N TYR A 352 37.67 -23.44 22.08
CA TYR A 352 38.11 -22.06 21.81
C TYR A 352 38.39 -21.82 20.32
N LEU A 353 38.33 -20.55 19.92
CA LEU A 353 38.80 -20.04 18.63
C LEU A 353 39.72 -18.85 18.89
N SER A 354 40.97 -18.93 18.44
CA SER A 354 42.00 -17.92 18.68
C SER A 354 42.08 -16.86 17.59
N ASP A 355 41.55 -17.13 16.40
CA ASP A 355 41.47 -16.14 15.34
C ASP A 355 40.52 -15.01 15.77
N PRO A 356 40.93 -13.74 15.69
CA PRO A 356 40.12 -12.61 16.15
C PRO A 356 39.02 -12.20 15.14
N GLY A 357 38.72 -13.02 14.13
CA GLY A 357 37.84 -12.69 13.00
C GLY A 357 38.59 -12.18 11.77
N THR A 358 39.86 -12.56 11.61
CA THR A 358 40.68 -12.30 10.42
C THR A 358 40.52 -13.35 9.33
N SER A 359 40.18 -14.59 9.69
CA SER A 359 40.05 -15.72 8.76
C SER A 359 38.65 -16.36 8.88
N PRO A 360 37.66 -15.92 8.08
CA PRO A 360 36.28 -16.42 8.19
C PRO A 360 36.16 -17.94 8.06
N ASP A 361 37.04 -18.58 7.29
CA ASP A 361 37.10 -20.04 7.11
C ASP A 361 37.49 -20.79 8.40
N HIS A 362 37.92 -20.10 9.46
CA HIS A 362 38.15 -20.66 10.80
C HIS A 362 37.00 -20.35 11.77
N HIS A 363 35.92 -19.75 11.28
CA HIS A 363 34.74 -19.40 12.06
C HIS A 363 33.47 -19.97 11.39
N ASP A 364 33.60 -20.93 10.48
CA ASP A 364 32.56 -21.31 9.52
C ASP A 364 31.73 -22.51 10.01
N SER A 365 32.26 -23.27 10.96
CA SER A 365 31.63 -24.43 11.56
C SER A 365 31.89 -24.52 13.06
N VAL A 366 31.04 -25.28 13.76
CA VAL A 366 31.31 -25.68 15.16
C VAL A 366 32.59 -26.49 15.28
N ASP A 367 33.01 -27.15 14.20
CA ASP A 367 34.21 -27.98 14.14
C ASP A 367 35.50 -27.16 14.22
N ASP A 368 35.45 -25.86 13.94
CA ASP A 368 36.61 -24.97 14.08
C ASP A 368 36.94 -24.69 15.56
N CYS A 369 35.96 -24.87 16.45
CA CYS A 369 36.16 -24.70 17.89
C CYS A 369 37.12 -25.77 18.43
N GLN A 370 38.38 -25.37 18.61
CA GLN A 370 39.47 -26.23 19.06
C GLN A 370 39.27 -26.62 20.53
N ILE A 371 39.51 -27.89 20.86
CA ILE A 371 39.47 -28.35 22.26
C ILE A 371 40.63 -27.69 23.00
N CYS A 372 40.36 -27.14 24.19
CA CYS A 372 41.40 -26.58 25.02
C CYS A 372 42.40 -27.69 25.42
N PRO A 373 43.72 -27.52 25.17
CA PRO A 373 44.70 -28.55 25.48
C PRO A 373 44.77 -28.78 27.00
N SER A 374 44.56 -30.03 27.43
CA SER A 374 44.76 -30.46 28.82
C SER A 374 46.22 -30.81 29.06
N GLY A 375 46.92 -30.00 29.86
CA GLY A 375 48.21 -30.38 30.42
C GLY A 375 48.90 -29.23 31.19
N PRO A 376 49.72 -29.54 32.22
CA PRO A 376 50.76 -28.63 32.65
C PRO A 376 51.76 -28.41 31.49
N PRO A 377 52.32 -27.20 31.33
CA PRO A 377 52.93 -26.78 30.08
C PRO A 377 54.17 -27.59 29.75
N GLU A 378 54.19 -28.25 28.59
CA GLU A 378 55.38 -28.11 27.75
C GLU A 378 55.25 -26.77 27.04
N ARG A 379 56.26 -25.93 27.30
CA ARG A 379 56.46 -24.54 26.92
C ARG A 379 56.17 -24.28 25.42
N THR A 380 54.91 -24.06 25.07
CA THR A 380 54.52 -23.29 23.87
C THR A 380 53.80 -22.03 24.32
N THR A 381 54.56 -20.94 24.28
CA THR A 381 54.09 -19.57 24.41
C THR A 381 52.99 -19.27 23.39
N GLN A 382 52.02 -18.45 23.80
CA GLN A 382 51.06 -17.69 22.99
C GLN A 382 49.66 -18.33 22.73
N MET A 383 48.75 -18.17 23.69
CA MET A 383 47.31 -18.09 23.40
C MET A 383 46.86 -16.61 23.45
N PRO A 384 46.36 -16.03 22.34
CA PRO A 384 45.83 -14.67 22.32
C PRO A 384 44.45 -14.61 22.99
N ALA A 385 44.19 -13.51 23.70
CA ALA A 385 42.88 -13.16 24.26
C ALA A 385 41.88 -12.75 23.15
N PRO A 386 40.56 -12.86 23.36
CA PRO A 386 39.85 -13.29 24.57
C PRO A 386 39.77 -14.82 24.74
N LEU A 387 39.92 -15.26 26.00
CA LEU A 387 39.62 -16.63 26.40
C LEU A 387 38.09 -16.88 26.30
N PRO A 388 37.64 -18.13 26.08
CA PRO A 388 36.23 -18.48 26.09
C PRO A 388 35.53 -17.95 27.35
N ARG A 389 34.24 -17.63 27.25
CA ARG A 389 33.38 -17.07 28.33
C ARG A 389 33.25 -17.93 29.61
N PHE A 390 34.03 -19.01 29.74
CA PHE A 390 34.00 -20.02 30.81
C PHE A 390 35.41 -20.43 31.28
N MET A 391 36.45 -19.65 30.96
CA MET A 391 37.82 -19.84 31.44
C MET A 391 38.31 -18.61 32.20
N THR A 392 39.01 -18.86 33.31
CA THR A 392 39.70 -17.83 34.10
C THR A 392 41.21 -17.98 33.94
N THR A 393 41.94 -16.88 33.87
CA THR A 393 43.40 -16.91 34.06
C THR A 393 43.71 -17.14 35.53
N LEU A 394 44.49 -18.17 35.86
CA LEU A 394 45.09 -18.30 37.18
C LEU A 394 46.30 -17.36 37.23
N THR A 395 46.08 -16.11 37.62
CA THR A 395 47.19 -15.21 37.98
C THR A 395 47.71 -15.61 39.35
N THR A 396 48.55 -16.66 39.42
CA THR A 396 49.46 -16.78 40.56
C THR A 396 50.49 -15.67 40.43
N GLU A 397 50.75 -14.93 41.51
CA GLU A 397 51.52 -13.67 41.58
C GLU A 397 53.01 -13.74 41.14
N PHE A 398 53.41 -14.77 40.40
CA PHE A 398 54.79 -14.96 39.95
C PHE A 398 55.02 -15.11 38.45
N ASP A 399 54.00 -15.13 37.59
CA ASP A 399 54.23 -15.09 36.13
C ASP A 399 53.04 -14.45 35.40
N ALA A 400 53.24 -13.23 34.89
CA ALA A 400 52.27 -12.48 34.08
C ALA A 400 52.16 -12.98 32.62
N GLU A 401 52.70 -14.17 32.31
CA GLU A 401 52.84 -14.69 30.94
C GLU A 401 52.32 -16.13 30.75
N SER A 402 51.67 -16.73 31.77
CA SER A 402 51.12 -18.09 31.68
C SER A 402 49.59 -18.07 31.65
N ASN A 403 49.01 -17.89 30.46
CA ASN A 403 47.58 -18.06 30.22
C ASN A 403 47.23 -19.55 30.17
N VAL A 404 47.04 -20.17 31.34
CA VAL A 404 46.58 -21.56 31.45
C VAL A 404 45.05 -21.61 31.40
N CYS A 405 44.52 -22.36 30.44
CA CYS A 405 43.11 -22.69 30.34
C CYS A 405 42.70 -23.63 31.48
N VAL A 406 42.19 -23.08 32.58
CA VAL A 406 41.63 -23.86 33.68
C VAL A 406 40.11 -23.74 33.64
N CYS A 407 39.43 -24.88 33.73
CA CYS A 407 37.98 -24.90 33.87
C CYS A 407 37.59 -24.04 35.08
N GLN A 408 36.57 -23.18 34.95
CA GLN A 408 36.01 -22.45 36.10
C GLN A 408 35.74 -23.41 37.28
N GLU A 409 35.82 -22.91 38.52
CA GLU A 409 35.75 -23.72 39.76
C GLU A 409 34.56 -24.72 39.83
N SER A 410 33.50 -24.50 39.07
CA SER A 410 32.31 -25.36 39.03
C SER A 410 32.39 -26.55 38.04
N PHE A 411 33.38 -26.56 37.14
CA PHE A 411 33.60 -27.56 36.10
C PHE A 411 34.83 -28.43 36.40
N ILE A 412 34.77 -29.69 35.99
CA ILE A 412 35.90 -30.63 36.05
C ILE A 412 36.50 -30.83 34.67
N ASN A 413 37.77 -31.21 34.60
CA ASN A 413 38.42 -31.58 33.35
C ASN A 413 38.39 -33.11 33.21
N GLU A 414 37.68 -33.59 32.20
CA GLU A 414 37.65 -35.00 31.81
C GLU A 414 38.03 -35.10 30.33
N ASP A 415 39.13 -35.80 30.02
CA ASP A 415 39.66 -35.99 28.67
C ASP A 415 39.83 -34.68 27.85
N GLY A 416 40.21 -33.58 28.51
CA GLY A 416 40.42 -32.28 27.86
C GLY A 416 39.16 -31.44 27.65
N LYS A 417 38.01 -31.88 28.16
CA LYS A 417 36.75 -31.12 28.12
C LYS A 417 36.39 -30.62 29.51
N CYS A 418 35.95 -29.36 29.61
CA CYS A 418 35.34 -28.85 30.84
C CYS A 418 33.90 -29.38 30.94
N THR A 419 33.70 -30.40 31.76
CA THR A 419 32.41 -31.05 31.95
C THR A 419 31.87 -30.79 33.34
N CYS A 420 30.58 -31.03 33.54
CA CYS A 420 30.03 -31.07 34.88
C CYS A 420 30.36 -32.42 35.52
N ASP A 421 30.76 -32.36 36.78
CA ASP A 421 30.97 -33.55 37.59
C ASP A 421 29.67 -34.35 37.70
N SER A 422 29.80 -35.61 38.08
CA SER A 422 28.70 -36.48 38.45
C SER A 422 27.75 -35.76 39.43
N GLY A 423 26.44 -35.92 39.23
CA GLY A 423 25.41 -35.22 40.00
C GLY A 423 25.21 -33.74 39.69
N LYS A 424 25.87 -33.21 38.64
CA LYS A 424 25.65 -31.85 38.13
C LYS A 424 25.26 -31.82 36.65
N THR A 425 24.44 -30.84 36.27
CA THR A 425 24.01 -30.54 34.89
C THR A 425 24.37 -29.11 34.52
N LEU A 426 24.57 -28.86 33.23
CA LEU A 426 24.78 -27.51 32.72
C LEU A 426 23.44 -26.77 32.68
N LEU A 427 23.34 -25.66 33.42
CA LEU A 427 22.17 -24.78 33.42
C LEU A 427 22.65 -23.32 33.50
N ASP A 428 22.24 -22.49 32.54
CA ASP A 428 22.62 -21.07 32.44
C ASP A 428 24.15 -20.81 32.40
N GLY A 429 24.94 -21.76 31.88
CA GLY A 429 26.39 -21.62 31.79
C GLY A 429 27.16 -22.03 33.05
N GLU A 430 26.49 -22.58 34.07
CA GLU A 430 27.13 -23.11 35.29
C GLU A 430 26.77 -24.58 35.51
N CYS A 431 27.69 -25.36 36.08
CA CYS A 431 27.39 -26.71 36.56
C CYS A 431 26.62 -26.65 37.88
N LYS A 432 25.30 -26.76 37.77
CA LYS A 432 24.39 -26.81 38.92
C LYS A 432 24.10 -28.26 39.29
N SER A 433 23.93 -28.52 40.59
CA SER A 433 23.50 -29.84 41.07
C SER A 433 22.18 -30.25 40.42
N CYS A 434 21.99 -31.55 40.15
CA CYS A 434 20.74 -32.06 39.60
C CYS A 434 19.53 -31.59 40.43
N GLU A 435 18.36 -31.47 39.80
CA GLU A 435 17.10 -31.19 40.51
C GLU A 435 16.66 -32.38 41.38
N ASP A 436 15.72 -32.17 42.29
CA ASP A 436 15.22 -33.25 43.16
C ASP A 436 14.49 -34.33 42.35
N GLY A 437 14.70 -35.59 42.68
CA GLY A 437 14.19 -36.72 41.89
C GLY A 437 14.96 -37.00 40.59
N ARG A 438 16.13 -36.39 40.41
CA ARG A 438 17.07 -36.67 39.30
C ARG A 438 18.49 -36.96 39.81
N PHE A 439 19.23 -37.75 39.04
CA PHE A 439 20.62 -38.11 39.31
C PHE A 439 21.45 -38.13 38.02
N LYS A 440 22.78 -38.23 38.14
CA LYS A 440 23.69 -38.38 37.00
C LYS A 440 24.96 -39.08 37.43
N ASN A 441 25.16 -40.31 36.98
CA ASN A 441 26.27 -41.19 37.40
C ASN A 441 27.53 -41.09 36.55
N HIS A 442 27.56 -40.16 35.62
CA HIS A 442 28.67 -39.91 34.73
C HIS A 442 28.92 -38.40 34.68
N THR A 443 30.13 -38.07 34.31
CA THR A 443 30.62 -36.73 34.02
C THR A 443 30.16 -36.32 32.60
N GLY A 444 29.94 -35.02 32.37
CA GLY A 444 29.46 -34.52 31.07
C GLY A 444 28.56 -33.28 31.18
N THR A 445 28.06 -32.75 30.06
CA THR A 445 27.13 -31.60 30.05
C THR A 445 25.66 -31.99 29.93
N ASN A 446 25.37 -33.27 29.72
CA ASN A 446 24.01 -33.81 29.59
C ASN A 446 23.16 -33.51 30.82
N SER A 447 21.85 -33.41 30.60
CA SER A 447 20.83 -33.28 31.65
C SER A 447 20.83 -34.48 32.58
N CYS A 448 20.38 -34.28 33.82
CA CYS A 448 20.29 -35.36 34.81
C CYS A 448 19.17 -36.35 34.48
N ASP A 449 19.49 -37.63 34.64
CA ASP A 449 18.58 -38.77 34.52
C ASP A 449 17.54 -38.78 35.63
N ILE A 450 16.43 -39.46 35.38
CA ILE A 450 15.28 -39.50 36.27
C ILE A 450 15.36 -40.75 37.15
N CYS A 451 15.02 -40.61 38.43
CA CYS A 451 15.07 -41.70 39.40
C CYS A 451 14.05 -42.81 39.09
N ASP A 452 14.51 -44.07 39.06
CA ASP A 452 13.66 -45.26 38.91
C ASP A 452 12.76 -45.45 40.14
N ARG A 453 11.49 -45.84 39.90
CA ARG A 453 10.46 -46.16 40.90
C ARG A 453 10.87 -47.25 41.91
N LYS A 454 11.87 -48.09 41.62
CA LYS A 454 12.29 -49.20 42.49
C LYS A 454 13.43 -48.87 43.47
N VAL A 455 14.12 -47.74 43.31
CA VAL A 455 15.32 -47.42 44.09
C VAL A 455 15.01 -46.27 45.05
N MET A 456 14.27 -46.56 46.12
CA MET A 456 14.06 -45.65 47.25
C MET A 456 14.34 -46.38 48.54
N HIS A 457 15.62 -46.52 48.89
CA HIS A 457 16.05 -47.11 50.15
C HIS A 457 16.68 -46.03 51.03
N GLY A 458 16.01 -45.66 52.14
CA GLY A 458 16.59 -44.85 53.22
C GLY A 458 16.74 -43.36 52.94
N ALA A 459 15.63 -42.63 52.87
CA ALA A 459 15.61 -41.16 52.72
C ALA A 459 16.14 -40.36 53.94
N PHE A 460 17.02 -40.97 54.75
CA PHE A 460 17.95 -40.29 55.63
C PHE A 460 19.27 -41.07 55.68
N GLU A 461 20.35 -40.45 55.23
CA GLU A 461 21.36 -39.94 56.16
C GLU A 461 21.95 -38.64 55.61
N THR A 462 21.90 -37.62 56.48
CA THR A 462 22.83 -36.49 56.62
C THR A 462 23.05 -35.52 55.44
N ILE A 463 22.44 -34.35 55.59
CA ILE A 463 23.14 -33.05 55.72
C ILE A 463 24.45 -32.96 54.90
N ASN A 464 24.31 -32.98 53.57
CA ASN A 464 25.02 -32.16 52.59
C ASN A 464 24.81 -32.80 51.21
N GLY A 465 23.85 -32.26 50.46
CA GLY A 465 23.65 -32.68 49.08
C GLY A 465 24.90 -32.41 48.26
N THR A 466 25.63 -33.45 47.87
CA THR A 466 26.66 -33.31 46.83
C THR A 466 26.73 -34.47 45.87
N GLY A 467 26.01 -35.57 46.11
CA GLY A 467 26.23 -36.77 45.35
C GLY A 467 25.01 -37.25 44.60
N LYS A 468 24.24 -36.42 43.88
CA LYS A 468 23.12 -36.88 43.00
C LYS A 468 23.66 -37.75 41.84
N THR A 469 24.49 -38.74 42.12
CA THR A 469 25.45 -39.43 41.27
C THR A 469 25.02 -40.86 40.97
N SER A 470 23.85 -41.29 41.42
CA SER A 470 23.29 -42.61 41.09
C SER A 470 21.79 -42.69 41.39
N ALA A 471 21.10 -43.68 40.84
CA ALA A 471 19.70 -43.94 41.20
C ALA A 471 19.50 -44.20 42.71
N ALA A 472 20.54 -44.64 43.42
CA ALA A 472 20.50 -44.84 44.87
C ALA A 472 20.62 -43.54 45.68
N SER A 473 21.17 -42.47 45.08
CA SER A 473 21.31 -41.14 45.71
C SER A 473 20.08 -40.25 45.54
N CYS A 474 18.98 -40.81 45.04
CA CYS A 474 17.76 -40.09 44.75
C CYS A 474 17.09 -39.61 46.04
N ALA A 475 17.00 -38.29 46.20
CA ALA A 475 16.34 -37.63 47.33
C ALA A 475 15.28 -36.64 46.84
N CYS A 476 14.13 -36.64 47.50
CA CYS A 476 13.15 -35.56 47.40
C CYS A 476 13.39 -34.52 48.50
N GLY A 477 13.28 -33.23 48.15
CA GLY A 477 13.40 -32.14 49.10
C GLY A 477 12.35 -32.19 50.23
N LYS A 478 12.54 -31.32 51.23
CA LYS A 478 11.67 -31.20 52.41
C LYS A 478 10.18 -31.09 52.02
N GLY A 479 9.32 -31.90 52.63
CA GLY A 479 7.86 -31.88 52.39
C GLY A 479 7.41 -32.45 51.04
N LYS A 480 8.33 -33.03 50.24
CA LYS A 480 8.03 -33.67 48.95
C LYS A 480 8.28 -35.17 48.98
N PHE A 481 7.47 -35.95 48.25
CA PHE A 481 7.66 -37.39 48.06
C PHE A 481 7.34 -37.80 46.62
N GLN A 482 7.82 -38.96 46.18
CA GLN A 482 7.62 -39.46 44.81
C GLN A 482 6.31 -40.28 44.74
N ASP A 483 5.30 -39.86 43.94
CA ASP A 483 4.02 -40.60 43.82
C ASP A 483 4.19 -41.90 43.01
N PRO A 484 3.85 -43.08 43.58
CA PRO A 484 3.88 -44.34 42.84
C PRO A 484 2.72 -44.56 41.85
N ARG A 485 1.69 -43.70 41.72
CA ARG A 485 0.38 -44.07 41.12
C ARG A 485 0.15 -43.79 39.63
N ASN A 486 1.14 -43.38 38.83
CA ASN A 486 0.89 -43.10 37.39
C ASN A 486 1.70 -43.98 36.41
N PRO A 487 1.15 -45.12 35.95
CA PRO A 487 1.76 -45.95 34.91
C PRO A 487 1.23 -45.56 33.53
N GLN A 488 1.92 -44.68 32.80
CA GLN A 488 1.81 -44.68 31.33
C GLN A 488 2.99 -45.45 30.71
N PRO A 489 2.76 -46.35 29.74
CA PRO A 489 3.83 -47.00 29.02
C PRO A 489 4.56 -45.95 28.17
N GLY A 490 5.81 -45.64 28.51
CA GLY A 490 6.67 -44.76 27.71
C GLY A 490 7.21 -43.51 28.40
N THR A 491 6.81 -43.23 29.65
CA THR A 491 7.38 -42.12 30.44
C THR A 491 7.86 -42.62 31.81
N PRO A 492 9.18 -42.67 32.09
CA PRO A 492 9.70 -43.03 33.39
C PRO A 492 9.87 -41.77 34.24
N GLU A 493 8.81 -41.22 34.84
CA GLU A 493 9.00 -40.05 35.72
C GLU A 493 8.32 -40.22 37.07
N GLY A 494 9.09 -40.73 38.03
CA GLY A 494 8.82 -40.46 39.43
C GLY A 494 9.26 -39.04 39.77
N LYS A 495 8.34 -38.09 39.68
CA LYS A 495 8.56 -36.69 40.08
C LYS A 495 8.38 -36.55 41.59
N CYS A 496 9.23 -35.75 42.25
CA CYS A 496 8.99 -35.35 43.64
C CYS A 496 7.81 -34.36 43.67
N GLU A 497 6.71 -34.76 44.29
CA GLU A 497 5.50 -33.97 44.44
C GLU A 497 5.34 -33.49 45.88
N ASP A 498 4.67 -32.34 46.06
CA ASP A 498 4.38 -31.83 47.39
C ASP A 498 3.44 -32.79 48.13
N CYS A 499 3.80 -33.14 49.36
CA CYS A 499 2.99 -33.98 50.23
C CYS A 499 1.58 -33.40 50.42
N MET A 500 1.40 -32.08 50.27
CA MET A 500 0.12 -31.40 50.40
C MET A 500 -0.74 -31.35 49.13
N ASN A 501 -0.20 -31.61 47.94
CA ASN A 501 -0.90 -31.42 46.65
C ASN A 501 -1.31 -32.72 45.95
N LEU A 502 -0.85 -33.87 46.42
CA LEU A 502 -1.33 -35.14 45.92
C LEU A 502 -2.73 -35.40 46.48
N ASN A 503 -3.63 -35.93 45.66
CA ASN A 503 -4.87 -36.60 46.11
C ASN A 503 -4.50 -37.84 46.94
N LEU A 504 -3.84 -37.61 48.06
CA LEU A 504 -3.53 -38.59 49.08
C LEU A 504 -4.85 -38.97 49.74
N PRO A 505 -5.08 -40.26 50.05
CA PRO A 505 -6.23 -40.66 50.85
C PRO A 505 -6.28 -39.84 52.14
N GLU A 506 -7.49 -39.48 52.61
CA GLU A 506 -7.67 -38.96 53.97
C GLU A 506 -6.89 -39.87 54.95
N GLY A 507 -6.04 -39.28 55.81
CA GLY A 507 -5.31 -40.05 56.82
C GLY A 507 -3.79 -39.99 56.83
N VAL A 508 -3.14 -39.16 56.01
CA VAL A 508 -1.68 -38.91 56.06
C VAL A 508 -1.34 -37.66 56.88
N LYS A 509 -0.25 -37.70 57.65
CA LYS A 509 0.34 -36.54 58.32
C LYS A 509 1.60 -36.11 57.59
N CYS A 510 1.53 -35.02 56.84
CA CYS A 510 2.72 -34.40 56.23
C CYS A 510 3.44 -33.59 57.30
N ASP A 511 4.68 -33.96 57.62
CA ASP A 511 5.58 -33.19 58.48
C ASP A 511 6.70 -32.59 57.62
N ASP A 512 7.37 -31.59 58.19
CA ASP A 512 8.52 -30.88 57.66
C ASP A 512 9.81 -31.74 57.62
N THR A 513 9.68 -33.05 57.72
CA THR A 513 10.80 -33.98 57.62
C THR A 513 11.31 -34.07 56.18
N VAL A 514 12.62 -34.11 56.01
CA VAL A 514 13.29 -34.25 54.70
C VAL A 514 13.11 -35.67 54.18
N GLY A 515 12.79 -35.85 52.89
CA GLY A 515 12.78 -37.18 52.27
C GLY A 515 11.78 -38.17 52.88
N LEU A 516 10.52 -38.09 52.44
CA LEU A 516 9.50 -39.07 52.84
C LEU A 516 9.48 -40.25 51.86
N THR A 517 9.52 -41.48 52.39
CA THR A 517 9.21 -42.71 51.64
C THR A 517 7.85 -43.23 52.09
N LEU A 518 7.21 -44.14 51.33
CA LEU A 518 6.04 -44.86 51.84
C LEU A 518 6.34 -45.44 53.24
N GLY A 519 7.53 -46.04 53.45
CA GLY A 519 7.93 -46.61 54.73
C GLY A 519 7.91 -45.64 55.91
N THR A 520 8.31 -44.40 55.69
CA THR A 520 8.49 -43.38 56.72
C THR A 520 7.35 -42.36 56.80
N LEU A 521 6.43 -42.37 55.83
CA LEU A 521 5.28 -41.48 55.79
C LEU A 521 4.37 -41.70 57.02
N PRO A 522 4.18 -40.68 57.88
CA PRO A 522 3.32 -40.82 59.03
C PRO A 522 1.83 -40.80 58.66
N LEU A 523 1.03 -41.66 59.29
CA LEU A 523 -0.44 -41.64 59.23
C LEU A 523 -1.02 -40.82 60.40
N ASN A 524 -2.16 -40.18 60.18
CA ASN A 524 -3.00 -39.59 61.21
C ASN A 524 -3.57 -40.68 62.13
N ASP A 525 -3.91 -40.30 63.36
CA ASP A 525 -4.55 -41.20 64.32
C ASP A 525 -5.88 -41.74 63.73
N GLY A 526 -6.14 -43.04 63.92
CA GLY A 526 -7.32 -43.72 63.37
C GLY A 526 -7.19 -44.19 61.92
N TYR A 527 -6.00 -44.17 61.32
CA TYR A 527 -5.76 -44.66 59.95
C TYR A 527 -4.71 -45.79 59.90
N TRP A 528 -4.89 -46.71 58.95
CA TRP A 528 -4.11 -47.93 58.79
C TRP A 528 -3.64 -48.15 57.35
N ARG A 529 -2.53 -48.88 57.18
CA ARG A 529 -2.03 -49.40 55.90
C ARG A 529 -1.46 -50.81 56.04
N SER A 530 -1.46 -51.57 54.94
CA SER A 530 -1.12 -53.00 54.93
C SER A 530 0.34 -53.34 55.05
N SER A 531 1.22 -52.42 54.71
CA SER A 531 2.65 -52.54 54.95
C SER A 531 3.29 -51.17 54.96
N SER A 532 4.54 -51.10 55.41
CA SER A 532 5.37 -49.91 55.27
C SER A 532 5.46 -49.42 53.81
N GLN A 533 5.26 -50.28 52.82
CA GLN A 533 5.38 -49.95 51.40
C GLN A 533 4.03 -49.82 50.67
N SER A 534 2.90 -49.83 51.40
CA SER A 534 1.57 -49.70 50.78
C SER A 534 1.14 -48.23 50.71
N ASP A 535 0.70 -47.81 49.54
CA ASP A 535 0.05 -46.52 49.27
C ASP A 535 -1.46 -46.53 49.57
N LYS A 536 -2.02 -47.70 49.92
CA LYS A 536 -3.42 -47.86 50.32
C LYS A 536 -3.58 -47.60 51.80
N ILE A 537 -4.17 -46.45 52.12
CA ILE A 537 -4.47 -46.03 53.49
C ILE A 537 -5.99 -46.05 53.66
N VAL A 538 -6.44 -46.66 54.76
CA VAL A 538 -7.86 -46.80 55.10
C VAL A 538 -8.10 -46.30 56.51
N LYS A 539 -9.27 -45.69 56.74
CA LYS A 539 -9.71 -45.29 58.07
C LYS A 539 -10.17 -46.53 58.86
N CYS A 540 -9.74 -46.63 60.11
CA CYS A 540 -10.17 -47.69 61.01
C CYS A 540 -11.62 -47.45 61.44
N GLU A 541 -12.38 -48.52 61.70
CA GLU A 541 -13.77 -48.38 62.15
C GLU A 541 -13.87 -47.75 63.55
N ILE A 542 -12.82 -47.93 64.36
CA ILE A 542 -12.69 -47.35 65.69
C ILE A 542 -11.31 -46.70 65.75
N ASP A 543 -11.26 -45.37 65.92
CA ASP A 543 -10.01 -44.60 65.81
C ASP A 543 -8.93 -45.08 66.81
N ALA A 544 -9.32 -45.46 68.03
CA ALA A 544 -8.41 -45.95 69.07
C ALA A 544 -7.82 -47.34 68.79
N SER A 545 -8.37 -48.08 67.82
CA SER A 545 -7.92 -49.42 67.48
C SER A 545 -6.64 -49.44 66.64
N CYS A 546 -6.23 -48.29 66.11
CA CYS A 546 -5.05 -48.13 65.27
C CYS A 546 -3.97 -47.36 66.00
N VAL A 547 -3.03 -48.08 66.63
CA VAL A 547 -1.98 -47.50 67.50
C VAL A 547 -0.63 -47.65 66.81
N ARG A 548 0.11 -46.55 66.66
CA ARG A 548 1.42 -46.54 65.99
C ARG A 548 2.55 -46.70 67.01
N THR A 549 3.25 -47.82 66.98
CA THR A 549 4.58 -47.91 67.61
C THR A 549 5.69 -48.38 66.67
N SER A 550 5.41 -49.12 65.59
CA SER A 550 6.39 -49.45 64.52
C SER A 550 5.73 -50.03 63.26
N PRO A 551 6.42 -50.08 62.10
CA PRO A 551 5.87 -50.66 60.87
C PRO A 551 5.75 -52.18 60.99
N GLY A 552 4.52 -52.67 61.20
CA GLY A 552 4.22 -54.11 61.31
C GLY A 552 3.15 -54.42 62.35
N ASP A 553 3.07 -53.62 63.42
CA ASP A 553 2.07 -53.74 64.49
C ASP A 553 1.25 -52.45 64.58
N SER A 554 0.15 -52.43 63.83
CA SER A 554 -0.68 -51.22 63.67
C SER A 554 -2.06 -51.34 64.31
N CYS A 555 -2.37 -52.45 64.97
CA CYS A 555 -3.61 -52.64 65.71
C CYS A 555 -3.36 -52.71 67.22
N SER A 556 -4.23 -52.09 68.01
CA SER A 556 -4.26 -52.26 69.47
C SER A 556 -4.48 -53.73 69.85
N ILE A 557 -4.01 -54.14 71.03
CA ILE A 557 -4.14 -55.51 71.53
C ILE A 557 -5.61 -55.95 71.50
N GLY A 558 -5.89 -57.08 70.83
CA GLY A 558 -7.25 -57.64 70.66
C GLY A 558 -7.93 -57.30 69.33
N HIS A 559 -7.27 -56.52 68.47
CA HIS A 559 -7.76 -56.16 67.13
C HIS A 559 -6.84 -56.74 66.05
N THR A 560 -7.41 -57.29 64.97
CA THR A 560 -6.64 -57.92 63.87
C THR A 560 -7.22 -57.56 62.50
N GLY A 561 -6.41 -57.72 61.45
CA GLY A 561 -6.83 -57.46 60.07
C GLY A 561 -6.68 -56.00 59.60
N PRO A 562 -6.99 -55.71 58.31
CA PRO A 562 -6.65 -54.45 57.64
C PRO A 562 -7.40 -53.20 58.07
N ILE A 563 -8.34 -53.30 58.99
CA ILE A 563 -9.06 -52.14 59.57
C ILE A 563 -9.06 -52.19 61.10
N CYS A 564 -8.21 -53.05 61.69
CA CYS A 564 -8.10 -53.28 63.12
C CYS A 564 -9.46 -53.49 63.80
N SER A 565 -10.27 -54.38 63.25
CA SER A 565 -11.57 -54.76 63.81
C SER A 565 -11.41 -55.84 64.89
N VAL A 566 -12.39 -55.95 65.78
CA VAL A 566 -12.52 -57.12 66.67
C VAL A 566 -13.11 -58.26 65.85
N CYS A 567 -12.34 -59.31 65.63
CA CYS A 567 -12.77 -60.50 64.88
C CYS A 567 -12.56 -61.76 65.72
N THR A 568 -13.37 -62.79 65.47
CA THR A 568 -13.15 -64.11 66.07
C THR A 568 -11.78 -64.63 65.67
N GLU A 569 -11.09 -65.31 66.59
CA GLU A 569 -9.73 -65.80 66.39
C GLU A 569 -9.59 -66.57 65.06
N GLY A 570 -8.62 -66.17 64.24
CA GLY A 570 -8.37 -66.74 62.90
C GLY A 570 -9.11 -66.06 61.73
N TYR A 571 -9.96 -65.06 61.97
CA TYR A 571 -10.68 -64.33 60.94
C TYR A 571 -10.30 -62.84 60.91
N ASN A 572 -10.28 -62.25 59.72
CA ASN A 572 -9.98 -60.83 59.50
C ASN A 572 -11.05 -60.25 58.56
N LYS A 573 -11.59 -59.06 58.87
CA LYS A 573 -12.47 -58.33 57.95
C LYS A 573 -11.61 -57.62 56.89
N ASN A 574 -11.83 -57.96 55.62
CA ASN A 574 -11.04 -57.41 54.51
C ASN A 574 -11.46 -55.97 54.19
N ALA A 575 -10.49 -55.11 53.86
CA ALA A 575 -10.75 -53.78 53.31
C ALA A 575 -10.84 -53.93 51.79
N VAL A 576 -12.05 -53.80 51.21
CA VAL A 576 -12.22 -53.77 49.74
C VAL A 576 -11.80 -52.41 49.22
#